data_AF-A0A1A8JE67-F1
#
_entry.id   AF-A0A1A8JE67-F1
#
_cell.length_a   1.000
_cell.length_b   1.000
_cell.length_c   1.000
_cell.angle_alpha   90.00
_cell.angle_beta   90.00
_cell.angle_gamma   90.00
#
_symmetry.space_group_name_H-M   'P 1'
#
loop_
_entity.id
_entity.type
_entity.pdbx_description
1 polymer ?
#
loop_
_entity_poly.entity_id
_entity_poly.type
_entity_poly.pdbx_seq_one_letter_code
_entity_poly.pdbx_strand_id
1 'polypeptide(L)'
;MAANMYRVGDYVYFENSSSNPYLIRRIEELNKTANGNVEAKVVCLFRRRDISGNLNTLADSNAREFEEESKQPTLADQQKHQLKHRELFLSRQFESLPATHIRGKCNVTLLNETDVLAGYLEKEDCFFYSLVFDPVQKTLLADQGEIRVGSKYQAEIPDKLGEDESDTRVQEKLETKVWDPSNQLKDSQIDQFLVVARAVGTFARALDCSSSIRQPSLHMSAAAASRDITLFHAMDTLQKNSYDLAKAMSTLVPQGGPVLCRDEMEEWSAS
;
A
#
# COMPACT_ATOMS: atom_id res chain seq x y z
N MET A 1 39.54 -13.95 1.12
CA MET A 1 39.14 -15.16 1.88
C MET A 1 37.63 -15.16 2.18
N ALA A 2 36.79 -14.79 1.19
CA ALA A 2 35.34 -14.56 1.37
C ALA A 2 34.47 -15.19 0.25
N ALA A 3 35.02 -16.10 -0.54
CA ALA A 3 34.38 -16.62 -1.75
C ALA A 3 33.31 -17.71 -1.49
N ASN A 4 33.23 -18.27 -0.27
CA ASN A 4 32.43 -19.47 0.01
C ASN A 4 31.31 -19.26 1.05
N MET A 5 30.88 -18.03 1.31
CA MET A 5 29.84 -17.76 2.31
C MET A 5 28.48 -17.55 1.65
N TYR A 6 27.51 -18.42 1.94
CA TYR A 6 26.11 -18.29 1.50
C TYR A 6 25.30 -17.44 2.46
N ARG A 7 24.39 -16.62 1.93
CA ARG A 7 23.53 -15.70 2.67
C ARG A 7 22.08 -15.87 2.24
N VAL A 8 21.16 -15.43 3.10
CA VAL A 8 19.76 -15.24 2.74
C VAL A 8 19.67 -14.26 1.57
N GLY A 9 18.87 -14.59 0.56
CA GLY A 9 18.73 -13.89 -0.70
C GLY A 9 19.62 -14.42 -1.82
N ASP A 10 20.65 -15.22 -1.53
CA ASP A 10 21.52 -15.78 -2.56
C ASP A 10 20.78 -16.84 -3.40
N TYR A 11 21.04 -16.84 -4.71
CA TYR A 11 20.65 -17.92 -5.61
C TYR A 11 21.78 -18.96 -5.71
N VAL A 12 21.40 -20.22 -5.66
CA VAL A 12 22.33 -21.32 -5.52
C VAL A 12 21.93 -22.54 -6.35
N TYR A 13 22.94 -23.29 -6.77
CA TYR A 13 22.80 -24.58 -7.41
C TYR A 13 22.67 -25.70 -6.36
N PHE A 14 21.55 -26.41 -6.42
CA PHE A 14 21.27 -27.59 -5.62
C PHE A 14 21.46 -28.87 -6.44
N GLU A 15 22.16 -29.83 -5.86
CA GLU A 15 22.23 -31.19 -6.39
C GLU A 15 20.94 -31.95 -6.10
N ASN A 16 20.35 -32.55 -7.14
CA ASN A 16 19.16 -33.40 -7.04
C ASN A 16 19.51 -34.87 -7.36
N SER A 17 20.25 -35.10 -8.44
CA SER A 17 20.85 -36.39 -8.77
C SER A 17 22.14 -36.17 -9.56
N SER A 18 23.07 -37.12 -9.51
CA SER A 18 24.36 -37.04 -10.22
C SER A 18 24.25 -36.99 -11.75
N SER A 19 23.08 -37.36 -12.29
CA SER A 19 22.80 -37.43 -13.73
C SER A 19 22.01 -36.24 -14.28
N ASN A 20 21.45 -35.38 -13.43
CA ASN A 20 20.62 -34.26 -13.86
C ASN A 20 21.32 -32.91 -13.62
N PRO A 21 21.06 -31.90 -14.47
CA PRO A 21 21.44 -30.52 -14.20
C PRO A 21 20.97 -30.05 -12.83
N TYR A 22 21.78 -29.21 -12.18
CA TYR A 22 21.48 -28.65 -10.87
C TYR A 22 20.17 -27.87 -10.85
N LEU A 23 19.42 -28.02 -9.76
CA LEU A 23 18.25 -27.20 -9.49
C LEU A 23 18.70 -25.81 -9.03
N ILE A 24 17.93 -24.78 -9.37
CA ILE A 24 18.24 -23.41 -8.96
C ILE A 24 17.24 -23.01 -7.89
N ARG A 25 17.75 -22.48 -6.79
CA ARG A 25 16.93 -22.10 -5.64
C ARG A 25 17.42 -20.82 -5.01
N ARG A 26 16.51 -20.07 -4.39
CA ARG A 26 16.84 -18.88 -3.60
C ARG A 26 16.79 -19.21 -2.11
N ILE A 27 17.83 -18.85 -1.38
CA ILE A 27 17.89 -19.06 0.08
C ILE A 27 16.99 -18.03 0.76
N GLU A 28 15.98 -18.49 1.47
CA GLU A 28 15.11 -17.63 2.29
C GLU A 28 15.49 -17.68 3.75
N GLU A 29 15.98 -18.83 4.23
CA GLU A 29 16.37 -19.02 5.62
C GLU A 29 17.50 -20.05 5.72
N LEU A 30 18.44 -19.84 6.64
CA LEU A 30 19.48 -20.80 6.98
C LEU A 30 19.37 -21.13 8.47
N ASN A 31 19.05 -22.38 8.76
CA ASN A 31 18.79 -22.87 10.12
C ASN A 31 19.87 -23.83 10.56
N LYS A 32 20.56 -23.51 11.65
CA LYS A 32 21.56 -24.39 12.27
C LYS A 32 20.91 -25.14 13.44
N THR A 33 20.85 -26.46 13.32
CA THR A 33 20.34 -27.35 14.36
C THR A 33 21.31 -27.43 15.55
N ALA A 34 20.82 -27.87 16.72
CA ALA A 34 21.63 -28.06 17.93
C ALA A 34 22.79 -29.05 17.72
N ASN A 35 22.63 -30.00 16.79
CA ASN A 35 23.64 -30.99 16.43
C ASN A 35 24.71 -30.44 15.46
N GLY A 36 24.61 -29.16 15.06
CA GLY A 36 25.57 -28.49 14.19
C GLY A 36 25.27 -28.58 12.69
N ASN A 37 24.27 -29.38 12.28
CA ASN A 37 23.84 -29.47 10.88
C ASN A 37 23.13 -28.19 10.44
N VAL A 38 23.34 -27.78 9.19
CA VAL A 38 22.71 -26.59 8.60
C VAL A 38 21.70 -27.02 7.54
N GLU A 39 20.47 -26.56 7.70
CA GLU A 39 19.38 -26.71 6.73
C GLU A 39 19.10 -25.36 6.08
N ALA A 40 18.79 -25.38 4.78
CA ALA A 40 18.40 -24.21 4.02
C ALA A 40 16.94 -24.34 3.63
N LYS A 41 16.12 -23.39 4.10
CA LYS A 41 14.77 -23.18 3.58
C LYS A 41 14.90 -22.33 2.33
N VAL A 42 14.42 -22.88 1.22
CA VAL A 42 14.70 -22.35 -0.10
C VAL A 42 13.44 -22.26 -0.95
N VAL A 43 13.37 -21.22 -1.77
CA VAL A 43 12.35 -21.06 -2.80
C VAL A 43 12.83 -21.73 -4.08
N CYS A 44 11.95 -22.52 -4.69
CA CYS A 44 12.25 -23.26 -5.91
C CYS A 44 12.12 -22.36 -7.16
N LEU A 45 13.12 -22.42 -8.05
CA LEU A 45 13.02 -21.87 -9.39
C LEU A 45 12.97 -23.03 -10.39
N PHE A 46 12.01 -22.98 -11.30
CA PHE A 46 11.73 -24.03 -12.27
C PHE A 46 12.32 -23.67 -13.63
N ARG A 47 12.82 -24.67 -14.36
CA ARG A 47 13.24 -24.51 -15.76
C ARG A 47 12.08 -24.83 -16.69
N ARG A 48 12.21 -24.47 -17.96
CA ARG A 48 11.25 -24.81 -19.02
C ARG A 48 10.88 -26.29 -19.11
N ARG A 49 11.83 -27.18 -18.81
CA ARG A 49 11.58 -28.64 -18.80
C ARG A 49 10.71 -29.11 -17.63
N ASP A 50 10.64 -28.32 -16.57
CA ASP A 50 9.95 -28.68 -15.32
C ASP A 50 8.47 -28.23 -15.36
N ILE A 51 8.09 -27.42 -16.36
CA ILE A 51 6.71 -26.95 -16.60
C ILE A 51 6.11 -27.61 -17.86
N SER A 52 4.79 -27.61 -17.96
CA SER A 52 4.08 -28.28 -19.07
C SER A 52 4.27 -27.56 -20.42
N GLY A 53 4.03 -28.27 -21.53
CA GLY A 53 4.13 -27.71 -22.88
C GLY A 53 3.23 -26.50 -23.11
N ASN A 54 2.00 -26.52 -22.58
CA ASN A 54 1.06 -25.39 -22.69
C ASN A 54 1.57 -24.13 -21.95
N LEU A 55 2.27 -24.31 -20.84
CA LEU A 55 2.88 -23.19 -20.11
C LEU A 55 4.12 -22.67 -20.83
N ASN A 56 4.90 -23.56 -21.47
CA ASN A 56 6.00 -23.14 -22.32
C ASN A 56 5.53 -22.27 -23.50
N THR A 57 4.38 -22.57 -24.10
CA THR A 57 3.81 -21.72 -25.17
C THR A 57 3.37 -20.36 -24.65
N LEU A 58 2.87 -20.28 -23.42
CA LEU A 58 2.51 -19.00 -22.80
C LEU A 58 3.74 -18.16 -22.47
N ALA A 59 4.78 -18.79 -21.92
CA ALA A 59 6.07 -18.13 -21.68
C ALA A 59 6.70 -17.62 -22.99
N ASP A 60 6.60 -18.39 -24.08
CA ASP A 60 7.04 -17.95 -25.42
C ASP A 60 6.25 -16.75 -25.94
N SER A 61 4.95 -16.67 -25.66
CA SER A 61 4.12 -15.51 -26.02
C SER A 61 4.55 -14.26 -25.26
N ASN A 62 4.71 -14.38 -23.94
CA ASN A 62 5.13 -13.27 -23.08
C ASN A 62 6.55 -12.76 -23.42
N ALA A 63 7.48 -13.67 -23.74
CA ALA A 63 8.82 -13.30 -24.18
C ALA A 63 8.81 -12.51 -25.50
N ARG A 64 7.91 -12.85 -26.44
CA ARG A 64 7.76 -12.10 -27.70
C ARG A 64 7.16 -10.71 -27.47
N GLU A 65 6.13 -10.61 -26.64
CA GLU A 65 5.55 -9.31 -26.24
C GLU A 65 6.63 -8.41 -25.63
N PHE A 66 7.45 -8.94 -24.72
CA PHE A 66 8.58 -8.21 -24.13
C PHE A 66 9.62 -7.77 -25.18
N GLU A 67 10.01 -8.66 -26.11
CA GLU A 67 10.96 -8.35 -27.18
C GLU A 67 10.47 -7.19 -28.07
N GLU A 68 9.17 -7.16 -28.37
CA GLU A 68 8.53 -6.12 -29.20
C GLU A 68 8.37 -4.78 -28.45
N GLU A 69 7.85 -4.81 -27.22
CA GLU A 69 7.61 -3.60 -26.42
C GLU A 69 8.93 -2.90 -26.02
N SER A 70 9.93 -3.68 -25.62
CA SER A 70 11.24 -3.17 -25.17
C SER A 70 12.21 -2.88 -26.32
N LYS A 71 11.78 -3.07 -27.58
CA LYS A 71 12.61 -2.87 -28.79
C LYS A 71 13.97 -3.58 -28.71
N GLN A 72 13.96 -4.85 -28.33
CA GLN A 72 15.19 -5.64 -28.19
C GLN A 72 15.95 -5.76 -29.52
N PRO A 73 17.29 -5.83 -29.50
CA PRO A 73 18.08 -6.07 -30.70
C PRO A 73 17.75 -7.44 -31.30
N THR A 74 17.84 -7.56 -32.62
CA THR A 74 17.64 -8.84 -33.31
C THR A 74 18.78 -9.82 -32.97
N LEU A 75 18.43 -10.89 -32.25
CA LEU A 75 19.36 -11.96 -31.87
C LEU A 75 19.30 -13.12 -32.86
N ALA A 76 20.44 -13.79 -33.06
CA ALA A 76 20.50 -15.01 -33.86
C ALA A 76 19.70 -16.15 -33.20
N ASP A 77 19.17 -17.08 -34.00
CA ASP A 77 18.36 -18.21 -33.50
C ASP A 77 19.08 -19.04 -32.43
N GLN A 78 20.40 -19.21 -32.57
CA GLN A 78 21.21 -19.89 -31.57
C GLN A 78 21.21 -19.15 -30.23
N GLN A 79 21.34 -17.81 -30.24
CA GLN A 79 21.32 -17.00 -29.02
C GLN A 79 19.94 -17.00 -28.39
N LYS A 80 18.87 -16.91 -29.18
CA LYS A 80 17.48 -17.04 -28.70
C LYS A 80 17.26 -18.39 -28.02
N HIS A 81 17.76 -19.47 -28.61
CA HIS A 81 17.70 -20.80 -28.00
C HIS A 81 18.46 -20.86 -26.66
N GLN A 82 19.65 -20.26 -26.58
CA GLN A 82 20.43 -20.20 -25.33
C GLN A 82 19.73 -19.40 -24.24
N LEU A 83 19.06 -18.29 -24.59
CA LEU A 83 18.29 -17.49 -23.63
C LEU A 83 17.15 -18.28 -22.99
N LYS A 84 16.48 -19.16 -23.73
CA LYS A 84 15.46 -20.06 -23.17
C LYS A 84 16.01 -20.98 -22.08
N HIS A 85 17.31 -21.31 -22.11
CA HIS A 85 17.95 -22.10 -21.04
C HIS A 85 18.37 -21.24 -19.84
N ARG A 86 18.47 -19.92 -20.00
CA ARG A 86 18.76 -18.95 -18.93
C ARG A 86 17.48 -18.42 -18.27
N GLU A 87 16.32 -18.65 -18.86
CA GLU A 87 15.02 -18.31 -18.28
C GLU A 87 14.60 -19.33 -17.21
N LEU A 88 14.16 -18.80 -16.07
CA LEU A 88 13.61 -19.53 -14.95
C LEU A 88 12.22 -19.00 -14.60
N PHE A 89 11.46 -19.82 -13.88
CA PHE A 89 10.16 -19.45 -13.33
C PHE A 89 10.23 -19.46 -11.81
N LEU A 90 9.99 -18.30 -11.19
CA LEU A 90 9.97 -18.19 -9.75
C LEU A 90 8.74 -18.91 -9.20
N SER A 91 8.87 -19.70 -8.14
CA SER A 91 7.71 -20.29 -7.47
C SER A 91 7.51 -19.70 -6.08
N ARG A 92 6.31 -19.87 -5.52
CA ARG A 92 6.03 -19.63 -4.11
C ARG A 92 6.15 -20.91 -3.26
N GLN A 93 6.65 -22.00 -3.87
CA GLN A 93 6.92 -23.25 -3.17
C GLN A 93 8.24 -23.16 -2.39
N PHE A 94 8.15 -23.50 -1.10
CA PHE A 94 9.30 -23.61 -0.21
C PHE A 94 9.62 -25.07 0.05
N GLU A 95 10.90 -25.37 0.16
CA GLU A 95 11.41 -26.67 0.58
C GLU A 95 12.55 -26.47 1.57
N SER A 96 12.71 -27.39 2.53
CA SER A 96 13.86 -27.41 3.44
C SER A 96 14.78 -28.54 3.04
N LEU A 97 16.03 -28.22 2.69
CA LEU A 97 17.04 -29.20 2.29
C LEU A 97 18.35 -28.96 3.05
N PRO A 98 19.14 -30.02 3.30
CA PRO A 98 20.48 -29.86 3.87
C PRO A 98 21.36 -28.93 3.03
N ALA A 99 22.09 -28.02 3.68
CA ALA A 99 22.99 -27.09 3.00
C ALA A 99 24.13 -27.80 2.25
N THR A 100 24.39 -29.08 2.56
CA THR A 100 25.36 -29.94 1.88
C THR A 100 25.01 -30.21 0.41
N HIS A 101 23.76 -30.01 -0.01
CA HIS A 101 23.35 -30.14 -1.41
C HIS A 101 23.72 -28.92 -2.26
N ILE A 102 24.19 -27.82 -1.65
CA ILE A 102 24.59 -26.63 -2.39
C ILE A 102 25.96 -26.88 -3.04
N ARG A 103 26.03 -26.73 -4.37
CA ARG A 103 27.25 -26.96 -5.17
C ARG A 103 27.91 -25.68 -5.68
N GLY A 104 27.19 -24.56 -5.70
CA GLY A 104 27.69 -23.28 -6.18
C GLY A 104 26.66 -22.16 -6.03
N LYS A 105 27.11 -20.92 -6.21
CA LYS A 105 26.21 -19.76 -6.35
C LYS A 105 25.95 -19.49 -7.82
N CYS A 106 24.78 -18.95 -8.12
CA CYS A 106 24.46 -18.41 -9.43
C CYS A 106 23.84 -17.02 -9.27
N ASN A 107 23.74 -16.28 -10.36
CA ASN A 107 23.06 -14.99 -10.39
C ASN A 107 21.71 -15.16 -11.08
N VAL A 108 20.64 -14.76 -10.40
CA VAL A 108 19.30 -14.73 -10.98
C VAL A 108 18.74 -13.35 -10.74
N THR A 109 18.30 -12.67 -11.80
CA THR A 109 17.70 -11.34 -11.70
C THR A 109 16.27 -11.35 -12.26
N LEU A 110 15.44 -10.47 -11.72
CA LEU A 110 14.16 -10.17 -12.34
C LEU A 110 14.42 -9.46 -13.67
N LEU A 111 13.79 -9.91 -14.75
CA LEU A 111 13.88 -9.24 -16.05
C LEU A 111 13.11 -7.91 -15.97
N ASN A 112 13.84 -6.79 -16.07
CA ASN A 112 13.25 -5.45 -16.12
C ASN A 112 12.96 -5.03 -17.56
N GLU A 113 12.04 -4.10 -17.76
CA GLU A 113 11.70 -3.49 -19.06
C GLU A 113 12.90 -2.87 -19.79
N THR A 114 13.94 -2.46 -19.05
CA THR A 114 15.15 -1.83 -19.61
C THR A 114 16.31 -2.79 -19.81
N ASP A 115 16.17 -4.06 -19.42
CA ASP A 115 17.24 -5.03 -19.53
C ASP A 115 17.45 -5.46 -20.99
N VAL A 116 18.72 -5.61 -21.39
CA VAL A 116 19.09 -6.14 -22.71
C VAL A 116 19.34 -7.65 -22.59
N LEU A 117 18.54 -8.47 -23.28
CA LEU A 117 18.60 -9.93 -23.14
C LEU A 117 19.98 -10.51 -23.46
N ALA A 118 20.71 -9.93 -24.43
CA ALA A 118 22.05 -10.37 -24.81
C ALA A 118 23.04 -10.38 -23.63
N GLY A 119 22.89 -9.46 -22.67
CA GLY A 119 23.78 -9.36 -21.50
C GLY A 119 23.73 -10.60 -20.59
N TYR A 120 22.64 -11.36 -20.61
CA TYR A 120 22.52 -12.61 -19.86
C TYR A 120 23.37 -13.75 -20.44
N LEU A 121 23.74 -13.67 -21.72
CA LEU A 121 24.61 -14.66 -22.38
C LEU A 121 26.10 -14.37 -22.18
N GLU A 122 26.46 -13.11 -21.95
CA GLU A 122 27.85 -12.69 -21.75
C GLU A 122 28.45 -13.19 -20.43
N LYS A 123 27.59 -13.45 -19.43
CA LYS A 123 27.99 -13.91 -18.10
C LYS A 123 27.68 -15.39 -17.91
N GLU A 124 28.66 -16.11 -17.37
CA GLU A 124 28.45 -17.47 -16.87
C GLU A 124 27.54 -17.45 -15.63
N ASP A 125 26.76 -18.52 -15.43
CA ASP A 125 25.85 -18.69 -14.29
C ASP A 125 24.82 -17.56 -14.06
N CYS A 126 24.48 -16.81 -15.11
CA CYS A 126 23.47 -15.75 -15.06
C CYS A 126 22.14 -16.21 -15.66
N PHE A 127 21.06 -16.08 -14.90
CA PHE A 127 19.70 -16.43 -15.26
C PHE A 127 18.77 -15.24 -15.03
N PHE A 128 17.57 -15.32 -15.59
CA PHE A 128 16.52 -14.35 -15.32
C PHE A 128 15.18 -15.04 -15.15
N TYR A 129 14.24 -14.33 -14.56
CA TYR A 129 12.83 -14.72 -14.54
C TYR A 129 11.96 -13.49 -14.76
N SER A 130 10.81 -13.68 -15.40
CA SER A 130 9.76 -12.66 -15.58
C SER A 130 8.39 -13.15 -15.09
N LEU A 131 8.23 -14.47 -14.97
CA LEU A 131 6.98 -15.13 -14.65
C LEU A 131 7.10 -15.94 -13.34
N VAL A 132 6.00 -15.96 -12.60
CA VAL A 132 5.78 -16.80 -11.42
C VAL A 132 5.02 -18.05 -11.84
N PHE A 133 5.57 -19.21 -11.50
CA PHE A 133 4.94 -20.49 -11.67
C PHE A 133 4.30 -20.97 -10.37
N ASP A 134 2.99 -21.24 -10.42
CA ASP A 134 2.27 -21.95 -9.38
C ASP A 134 2.28 -23.46 -9.68
N PRO A 135 3.06 -24.28 -8.94
CA PRO A 135 3.16 -25.72 -9.18
C PRO A 135 1.90 -26.49 -8.77
N VAL A 136 1.06 -25.92 -7.91
CA VAL A 136 -0.20 -26.54 -7.45
C VAL A 136 -1.28 -26.33 -8.50
N GLN A 137 -1.47 -25.08 -8.94
CA GLN A 137 -2.48 -24.73 -9.95
C GLN A 137 -2.02 -24.97 -11.38
N LYS A 138 -0.71 -25.15 -11.60
CA LYS A 138 -0.07 -25.26 -12.92
C LYS A 138 -0.37 -24.05 -13.79
N THR A 139 -0.19 -22.86 -13.24
CA THR A 139 -0.40 -21.57 -13.91
C THR A 139 0.89 -20.76 -13.96
N LEU A 140 1.00 -19.89 -14.97
CA LEU A 140 2.04 -18.87 -15.05
C LEU A 140 1.37 -17.51 -14.93
N LEU A 141 1.92 -16.67 -14.06
CA LEU A 141 1.48 -15.30 -13.84
C LEU A 141 2.69 -14.37 -14.00
N ALA A 142 2.48 -13.13 -14.46
CA ALA A 142 3.52 -12.12 -14.38
C ALA A 142 3.82 -11.82 -12.89
N ASP A 143 5.11 -11.72 -12.51
CA ASP A 143 5.52 -11.41 -11.13
C ASP A 143 5.24 -9.96 -10.72
N GLN A 144 4.70 -9.14 -11.62
CA GLN A 144 4.58 -7.71 -11.39
C GLN A 144 3.15 -7.26 -11.14
N GLY A 145 2.98 -6.45 -10.09
CA GLY A 145 2.03 -5.35 -10.14
C GLY A 145 2.50 -4.42 -11.26
N GLU A 146 1.93 -4.63 -12.44
CA GLU A 146 2.35 -3.97 -13.68
C GLU A 146 1.81 -2.54 -13.70
N ILE A 147 2.71 -1.55 -13.78
CA ILE A 147 2.30 -0.18 -14.11
C ILE A 147 2.02 -0.13 -15.61
N ARG A 148 0.75 0.04 -15.96
CA ARG A 148 0.36 -0.01 -17.37
C ARG A 148 0.45 1.36 -18.02
N VAL A 149 1.07 1.40 -19.18
CA VAL A 149 1.24 2.60 -20.01
C VAL A 149 0.36 2.44 -21.26
N GLY A 150 -0.40 3.47 -21.61
CA GLY A 150 -1.24 3.52 -22.81
C GLY A 150 -2.49 4.37 -22.60
N SER A 151 -3.06 4.90 -23.69
CA SER A 151 -4.23 5.80 -23.67
C SER A 151 -5.46 5.26 -22.93
N LYS A 152 -5.55 3.93 -22.77
CA LYS A 152 -6.58 3.24 -21.96
C LYS A 152 -6.36 3.33 -20.43
N TYR A 153 -5.18 3.76 -19.99
CA TYR A 153 -4.77 3.83 -18.58
C TYR A 153 -4.41 5.24 -18.13
N GLN A 154 -3.78 6.05 -18.98
CA GLN A 154 -3.45 7.43 -18.63
C GLN A 154 -4.64 8.36 -18.73
N ALA A 155 -4.71 9.31 -17.80
CA ALA A 155 -5.63 10.43 -17.89
C ALA A 155 -5.22 11.36 -19.04
N GLU A 156 -6.22 11.95 -19.70
CA GLU A 156 -6.00 13.06 -20.61
C GLU A 156 -5.54 14.27 -19.79
N ILE A 157 -4.39 14.84 -20.18
CA ILE A 157 -3.79 15.98 -19.47
C ILE A 157 -4.53 17.25 -19.95
N PRO A 158 -5.20 17.99 -19.05
CA PRO A 158 -5.85 19.24 -19.43
C PRO A 158 -4.82 20.27 -19.90
N ASP A 159 -5.14 20.98 -20.99
CA ASP A 159 -4.30 22.05 -21.49
C ASP A 159 -4.19 23.20 -20.48
N LYS A 160 -3.03 23.87 -20.51
CA LYS A 160 -2.82 25.07 -19.72
C LYS A 160 -3.68 26.20 -20.28
N LEU A 161 -4.47 26.85 -19.41
CA LEU A 161 -5.21 28.06 -19.75
C LEU A 161 -4.27 29.17 -20.24
N GLY A 162 -4.73 29.94 -21.24
CA GLY A 162 -4.04 31.13 -21.73
C GLY A 162 -3.93 32.22 -20.65
N GLU A 163 -3.06 33.21 -20.86
CA GLU A 163 -2.85 34.30 -19.88
C GLU A 163 -4.12 35.13 -19.61
N ASP A 164 -5.03 35.21 -20.60
CA ASP A 164 -6.31 35.93 -20.50
C ASP A 164 -7.51 35.01 -20.23
N GLU A 165 -7.29 33.70 -20.05
CA GLU A 165 -8.36 32.73 -19.81
C GLU A 165 -8.48 32.39 -18.32
N SER A 166 -9.67 32.57 -17.76
CA SER A 166 -10.01 32.09 -16.42
C SER A 166 -10.69 30.72 -16.49
N ASP A 167 -10.53 29.92 -15.44
CA ASP A 167 -11.31 28.69 -15.31
C ASP A 167 -12.81 29.00 -15.11
N THR A 168 -13.67 28.10 -15.56
CA THR A 168 -15.13 28.26 -15.46
C THR A 168 -15.70 27.75 -14.14
N ARG A 169 -14.84 27.45 -13.16
CA ARG A 169 -15.23 26.83 -11.88
C ARG A 169 -15.87 27.87 -10.97
N VAL A 170 -17.08 27.56 -10.49
CA VAL A 170 -17.80 28.39 -9.53
C VAL A 170 -17.51 27.88 -8.12
N GLN A 171 -16.67 28.58 -7.36
CA GLN A 171 -16.20 28.14 -6.04
C GLN A 171 -17.36 27.91 -5.05
N GLU A 172 -18.40 28.75 -5.08
CA GLU A 172 -19.58 28.62 -4.20
C GLU A 172 -20.34 27.29 -4.39
N LYS A 173 -20.18 26.62 -5.54
CA LYS A 173 -20.76 25.29 -5.79
C LYS A 173 -19.84 24.14 -5.39
N LEU A 174 -18.56 24.41 -5.19
CA LEU A 174 -17.53 23.40 -4.91
C LEU A 174 -17.22 23.32 -3.41
N GLU A 175 -17.29 24.44 -2.70
CA GLU A 175 -16.90 24.51 -1.31
C GLU A 175 -17.72 25.54 -0.52
N THR A 176 -17.70 25.40 0.80
CA THR A 176 -18.31 26.33 1.73
C THR A 176 -17.34 26.57 2.89
N LYS A 177 -17.06 27.83 3.22
CA LYS A 177 -16.11 28.19 4.27
C LYS A 177 -16.68 27.88 5.66
N VAL A 178 -16.04 26.95 6.37
CA VAL A 178 -16.44 26.51 7.73
C VAL A 178 -15.66 27.23 8.83
N TRP A 179 -14.45 27.72 8.54
CA TRP A 179 -13.62 28.49 9.47
C TRP A 179 -12.71 29.44 8.71
N ASP A 180 -12.42 30.59 9.29
CA ASP A 180 -11.53 31.63 8.78
C ASP A 180 -10.33 31.77 9.72
N PRO A 181 -9.14 31.30 9.31
CA PRO A 181 -7.92 31.45 10.10
C PRO A 181 -7.51 32.90 10.37
N SER A 182 -7.99 33.86 9.55
CA SER A 182 -7.64 35.28 9.65
C SER A 182 -8.75 36.09 10.33
N ASN A 183 -9.40 35.51 11.34
CA ASN A 183 -10.45 36.18 12.09
C ASN A 183 -9.91 37.16 13.14
N GLN A 184 -10.80 38.01 13.66
CA GLN A 184 -10.46 39.09 14.60
C GLN A 184 -10.26 38.64 16.05
N LEU A 185 -10.51 37.37 16.38
CA LEU A 185 -10.40 36.85 17.75
C LEU A 185 -8.97 36.38 18.03
N LYS A 186 -8.53 36.60 19.27
CA LYS A 186 -7.30 35.99 19.78
C LYS A 186 -7.58 34.56 20.22
N ASP A 187 -6.57 33.69 20.17
CA ASP A 187 -6.67 32.30 20.65
C ASP A 187 -7.28 32.19 22.05
N SER A 188 -6.89 33.09 22.97
CA SER A 188 -7.46 33.13 24.32
C SER A 188 -8.97 33.37 24.35
N GLN A 189 -9.52 34.14 23.41
CA GLN A 189 -10.97 34.40 23.32
C GLN A 189 -11.71 33.20 22.73
N ILE A 190 -11.09 32.51 21.77
CA ILE A 190 -11.62 31.27 21.20
C ILE A 190 -11.66 30.19 22.29
N ASP A 191 -10.57 30.00 23.04
CA ASP A 191 -10.49 29.06 24.16
C ASP A 191 -11.56 29.34 25.22
N GLN A 192 -11.73 30.62 25.59
CA GLN A 192 -12.79 31.03 26.52
C GLN A 192 -14.19 30.70 25.98
N PHE A 193 -14.44 30.95 24.68
CA PHE A 193 -15.71 30.60 24.06
C PHE A 193 -15.96 29.08 24.06
N LEU A 194 -14.93 28.26 23.79
CA LEU A 194 -15.01 26.80 23.87
C LEU A 194 -15.31 26.32 25.29
N VAL A 195 -14.76 26.97 26.32
CA VAL A 195 -15.12 26.70 27.72
C VAL A 195 -16.58 27.04 27.99
N VAL A 196 -17.08 28.18 27.51
CA VAL A 196 -18.48 28.58 27.66
C VAL A 196 -19.42 27.59 26.96
N ALA A 197 -19.10 27.16 25.74
CA ALA A 197 -19.90 26.18 25.01
C ALA A 197 -19.99 24.84 25.76
N ARG A 198 -18.89 24.37 26.37
CA ARG A 198 -18.91 23.17 27.23
C ARG A 198 -19.75 23.35 28.49
N ALA A 199 -19.70 24.53 29.12
CA ALA A 199 -20.54 24.83 30.29
C ALA A 199 -22.03 24.84 29.92
N VAL A 200 -22.39 25.44 28.79
CA VAL A 200 -23.76 25.44 28.24
C VAL A 200 -24.20 24.00 27.95
N GLY A 201 -23.37 23.20 27.27
CA GLY A 201 -23.68 21.80 26.96
C GLY A 201 -23.81 20.92 28.20
N THR A 202 -23.09 21.22 29.28
CA THR A 202 -23.23 20.54 30.58
C THR A 202 -24.56 20.89 31.23
N PHE A 203 -24.93 22.18 31.23
CA PHE A 203 -26.21 22.65 31.76
C PHE A 203 -27.40 22.11 30.96
N ALA A 204 -27.29 22.04 29.63
CA ALA A 204 -28.32 21.47 28.76
C ALA A 204 -28.63 20.01 29.10
N ARG A 205 -27.60 19.19 29.37
CA ARG A 205 -27.76 17.78 29.79
C ARG A 205 -28.41 17.64 31.17
N ALA A 206 -28.17 18.59 32.07
CA ALA A 206 -28.81 18.62 33.38
C ALA A 206 -30.32 18.95 33.31
N LEU A 207 -30.75 19.67 32.25
CA LEU A 207 -32.16 19.95 31.99
C LEU A 207 -32.87 18.85 31.18
N ASP A 208 -32.12 18.02 30.44
CA ASP A 208 -32.66 16.92 29.65
C ASP A 208 -32.79 15.62 30.47
N CYS A 209 -34.03 15.21 30.73
CA CYS A 209 -34.35 13.99 31.47
C CYS A 209 -33.72 12.73 30.83
N SER A 210 -33.59 12.69 29.50
CA SER A 210 -33.00 11.53 28.80
C SER A 210 -31.48 11.43 28.99
N SER A 211 -30.82 12.57 29.14
CA SER A 211 -29.39 12.68 29.38
C SER A 211 -29.06 12.40 30.86
N SER A 212 -29.92 12.84 31.78
CA SER A 212 -29.76 12.60 33.23
C SER A 212 -29.75 11.12 33.61
N ILE A 213 -30.44 10.26 32.85
CA ILE A 213 -30.45 8.81 33.06
C ILE A 213 -29.12 8.17 32.59
N ARG A 214 -28.52 8.68 31.52
CA ARG A 214 -27.28 8.14 30.92
C ARG A 214 -26.01 8.69 31.57
N GLN A 215 -26.05 9.95 31.97
CA GLN A 215 -24.93 10.66 32.60
C GLN A 215 -25.33 11.11 34.01
N PRO A 216 -25.52 10.18 34.96
CA PRO A 216 -26.14 10.45 36.27
C PRO A 216 -25.29 11.34 37.19
N SER A 217 -24.03 11.61 36.80
CA SER A 217 -23.14 12.48 37.57
C SER A 217 -22.74 13.72 36.78
N LEU A 218 -22.44 14.80 37.51
CA LEU A 218 -21.96 16.06 36.94
C LEU A 218 -20.68 15.87 36.12
N HIS A 219 -19.73 15.07 36.61
CA HIS A 219 -18.47 14.83 35.91
C HIS A 219 -18.69 14.11 34.56
N MET A 220 -19.61 13.15 34.53
CA MET A 220 -19.98 12.45 33.29
C MET A 220 -20.67 13.36 32.29
N SER A 221 -21.59 14.23 32.74
CA SER A 221 -22.22 15.25 31.89
C SER A 221 -21.20 16.27 31.35
N ALA A 222 -20.23 16.69 32.17
CA ALA A 222 -19.16 17.60 31.76
C ALA A 222 -18.21 16.94 30.75
N ALA A 223 -17.89 15.67 30.93
CA ALA A 223 -17.08 14.90 29.99
C ALA A 223 -17.80 14.75 28.63
N ALA A 224 -19.10 14.43 28.63
CA ALA A 224 -19.90 14.34 27.41
C ALA A 224 -19.98 15.70 26.68
N ALA A 225 -20.23 16.79 27.41
CA ALA A 225 -20.20 18.14 26.84
C ALA A 225 -18.81 18.59 26.35
N SER A 226 -17.73 17.96 26.81
CA SER A 226 -16.36 18.25 26.38
C SER A 226 -15.91 17.49 25.13
N ARG A 227 -16.76 16.63 24.57
CA ARG A 227 -16.46 15.88 23.33
C ARG A 227 -16.41 16.79 22.11
N ASP A 228 -15.70 16.35 21.09
CA ASP A 228 -15.37 17.14 19.89
C ASP A 228 -16.61 17.64 19.14
N ILE A 229 -17.74 16.93 19.16
CA ILE A 229 -18.97 17.41 18.52
C ILE A 229 -19.43 18.76 19.08
N THR A 230 -19.27 18.99 20.39
CA THR A 230 -19.60 20.27 21.02
C THR A 230 -18.58 21.33 20.64
N LEU A 231 -17.30 20.97 20.53
CA LEU A 231 -16.23 21.88 20.11
C LEU A 231 -16.40 22.31 18.65
N PHE A 232 -16.66 21.37 17.73
CA PHE A 232 -16.96 21.66 16.33
C PHE A 232 -18.18 22.56 16.20
N HIS A 233 -19.26 22.26 16.93
CA HIS A 233 -20.44 23.12 16.93
C HIS A 233 -20.14 24.55 17.44
N ALA A 234 -19.30 24.68 18.46
CA ALA A 234 -18.88 25.99 18.96
C ALA A 234 -18.07 26.78 17.92
N MET A 235 -17.11 26.13 17.25
CA MET A 235 -16.30 26.77 16.20
C MET A 235 -17.17 27.19 15.00
N ASP A 236 -18.10 26.32 14.57
CA ASP A 236 -19.12 26.63 13.57
C ASP A 236 -19.97 27.83 13.97
N THR A 237 -20.36 27.90 15.24
CA THR A 237 -21.20 28.97 15.78
C THR A 237 -20.47 30.32 15.74
N LEU A 238 -19.15 30.33 15.97
CA LEU A 238 -18.33 31.53 15.80
C LEU A 238 -18.30 31.97 14.33
N GLN A 239 -18.01 31.07 13.39
CA GLN A 239 -17.98 31.37 11.94
C GLN A 239 -19.33 31.90 11.45
N LYS A 240 -20.43 31.20 11.77
CA LYS A 240 -21.80 31.57 11.33
C LYS A 240 -22.25 32.92 11.89
N ASN A 241 -21.68 33.34 13.02
CA ASN A 241 -21.92 34.64 13.63
C ASN A 241 -20.82 35.66 13.32
N SER A 242 -20.02 35.44 12.27
CA SER A 242 -18.97 36.36 11.81
C SER A 242 -17.98 36.74 12.92
N TYR A 243 -17.69 35.80 13.82
CA TYR A 243 -16.77 35.97 14.96
C TYR A 243 -17.21 37.04 15.97
N ASP A 244 -18.49 37.38 16.02
CA ASP A 244 -19.08 38.18 17.10
C ASP A 244 -19.42 37.27 18.29
N LEU A 245 -18.63 37.39 19.37
CA LEU A 245 -18.81 36.60 20.59
C LEU A 245 -20.19 36.78 21.22
N ALA A 246 -20.75 37.99 21.23
CA ALA A 246 -22.04 38.26 21.86
C ALA A 246 -23.20 37.59 21.10
N LYS A 247 -23.13 37.67 19.76
CA LYS A 247 -24.10 37.01 18.87
C LYS A 247 -23.95 35.48 18.90
N ALA A 248 -22.71 34.99 18.93
CA ALA A 248 -22.42 33.56 19.06
C ALA A 248 -22.91 32.98 20.40
N MET A 249 -22.70 33.68 21.52
CA MET A 249 -23.23 33.27 22.83
C MET A 249 -24.77 33.21 22.84
N SER A 250 -25.42 34.19 22.20
CA SER A 250 -26.88 34.22 22.07
C SER A 250 -27.40 33.03 21.24
N THR A 251 -26.58 32.51 20.32
CA THR A 251 -26.91 31.31 19.52
C THR A 251 -26.76 30.01 20.32
N LEU A 252 -25.85 29.97 21.31
CA LEU A 252 -25.70 28.83 22.21
C LEU A 252 -26.86 28.70 23.21
N VAL A 253 -27.57 29.81 23.50
CA VAL A 253 -28.71 29.85 24.43
C VAL A 253 -29.89 30.58 23.79
N PRO A 254 -30.55 29.98 22.78
CA PRO A 254 -31.76 30.55 22.18
C PRO A 254 -32.90 30.63 23.21
N GLN A 255 -33.99 31.35 22.87
CA GLN A 255 -35.13 31.55 23.77
C GLN A 255 -35.78 30.26 24.29
N GLY A 256 -35.58 29.12 23.62
CA GLY A 256 -36.08 27.80 24.01
C GLY A 256 -35.20 27.02 24.98
N GLY A 257 -34.03 27.53 25.37
CA GLY A 257 -33.08 26.86 26.26
C GLY A 257 -31.71 26.62 25.62
N PRO A 258 -30.72 26.10 26.39
CA PRO A 258 -29.36 25.88 25.92
C PRO A 258 -29.28 24.80 24.83
N VAL A 259 -28.37 24.97 23.87
CA VAL A 259 -28.14 23.99 22.80
C VAL A 259 -27.49 22.72 23.36
N LEU A 260 -27.98 21.57 22.90
CA LEU A 260 -27.47 20.24 23.26
C LEU A 260 -26.94 19.53 22.01
N CYS A 261 -25.63 19.34 21.92
CA CYS A 261 -24.97 18.56 20.87
C CYS A 261 -24.61 17.17 21.42
N ARG A 262 -25.08 16.10 20.79
CA ARG A 262 -24.76 14.72 21.12
C ARG A 262 -24.23 14.03 19.88
N ASP A 263 -23.20 13.19 20.04
CA ASP A 263 -22.78 12.30 18.97
C ASP A 263 -23.43 10.93 19.13
N GLU A 264 -23.28 10.09 18.10
CA GLU A 264 -23.86 8.75 18.06
C GLU A 264 -23.56 7.93 19.34
N MET A 265 -22.36 8.06 19.89
CA MET A 265 -21.97 7.37 21.12
C MET A 265 -22.85 7.77 22.32
N GLU A 266 -23.28 9.03 22.40
CA GLU A 266 -24.17 9.51 23.44
C GLU A 266 -25.67 9.33 23.09
N GLU A 267 -26.02 9.38 21.81
CA GLU A 267 -27.41 9.27 21.34
C GLU A 267 -27.96 7.84 21.39
N TRP A 268 -27.13 6.81 21.21
CA TRP A 268 -27.59 5.42 21.19
C TRP A 268 -28.22 5.00 22.52
N SER A 269 -29.45 4.45 22.45
CA SER A 269 -30.16 3.96 23.63
C SER A 269 -29.39 2.83 24.29
N ALA A 270 -29.36 2.80 25.62
CA ALA A 270 -28.94 1.60 26.34
C ALA A 270 -29.87 0.44 25.93
N SER A 271 -29.28 -0.65 25.45
CA SER A 271 -29.95 -1.92 25.18
C SER A 271 -30.53 -2.52 26.45
#